data_AF-A0A9X5CI77-F1
#
_entry.id   AF-A0A9X5CI77-F1
#
_cell.length_a   1.000
_cell.length_b   1.000
_cell.length_c   1.000
_cell.angle_alpha   90.00
_cell.angle_beta   90.00
_cell.angle_gamma   90.00
#
_symmetry.space_group_name_H-M   'P 1'
#
loop_
_entity.id
_entity.type
_entity.pdbx_description
1 polymer ?
#
loop_
_entity_poly.entity_id
_entity_poly.type
_entity_poly.pdbx_seq_one_letter_code
_entity_poly.pdbx_strand_id
1 'polypeptide(L)'
;MEDTQQHGPAEDGGAPAGEAPAGSRAALELLVHGVGGTTPDRMLDDPRTVRVTGDDVAAVFRRADDADAERDPGARRDGPVPEAYVWCNLTSGNGTRALWLLLLPFMVVNLAHWMRPSARGRRRTVRLY
;
A
#
# COMPACT_ATOMS: atom_id res chain seq x y z
N MET A 1 -55.18 -2.74 23.55
CA MET A 1 -53.82 -2.27 23.27
C MET A 1 -52.99 -3.53 23.16
N GLU A 2 -52.92 -4.05 21.94
CA GLU A 2 -52.07 -5.17 21.54
C GLU A 2 -50.60 -4.76 21.72
N ASP A 3 -49.78 -5.67 22.24
CA ASP A 3 -48.38 -5.87 21.82
C ASP A 3 -47.91 -7.26 22.28
N THR A 4 -48.30 -8.24 21.46
CA THR A 4 -47.49 -9.31 20.87
C THR A 4 -46.03 -9.48 21.34
N GLN A 5 -45.79 -10.59 22.04
CA GLN A 5 -44.77 -11.63 21.74
C GLN A 5 -43.32 -11.17 21.42
N GLN A 6 -42.34 -11.58 22.25
CA GLN A 6 -41.44 -12.69 21.89
C GLN A 6 -40.36 -13.01 22.93
N HIS A 7 -40.24 -14.31 23.18
CA HIS A 7 -39.17 -15.01 23.87
C HIS A 7 -38.00 -15.18 22.88
N GLY A 8 -36.77 -14.91 23.33
CA GLY A 8 -35.55 -15.21 22.59
C GLY A 8 -34.33 -15.12 23.52
N PRO A 9 -33.65 -16.24 23.82
CA PRO A 9 -32.35 -16.21 24.48
C PRO A 9 -31.28 -15.97 23.41
N ALA A 10 -30.47 -14.93 23.58
CA ALA A 10 -29.24 -14.75 22.83
C ALA A 10 -28.31 -13.94 23.73
N GLU A 11 -27.57 -14.66 24.58
CA GLU A 11 -26.13 -14.81 24.37
C GLU A 11 -25.45 -13.45 24.56
N ASP A 12 -25.14 -13.20 25.83
CA ASP A 12 -24.17 -12.20 26.26
C ASP A 12 -22.87 -12.53 25.51
N GLY A 13 -22.64 -11.79 24.42
CA GLY A 13 -21.56 -12.00 23.47
C GLY A 13 -20.23 -11.68 24.13
N GLY A 14 -19.78 -12.60 24.98
CA GLY A 14 -18.43 -12.68 25.48
C GLY A 14 -17.46 -12.49 24.33
N ALA A 15 -16.56 -11.53 24.54
CA ALA A 15 -15.49 -11.19 23.62
C ALA A 15 -14.84 -12.45 23.03
N PRO A 16 -14.63 -12.55 21.71
CA PRO A 16 -13.55 -13.37 21.23
C PRO A 16 -12.28 -12.56 21.51
N ALA A 17 -11.73 -12.72 22.71
CA ALA A 17 -10.29 -12.73 22.85
C ALA A 17 -9.80 -13.82 21.88
N GLY A 18 -9.39 -13.38 20.69
CA GLY A 18 -8.89 -14.25 19.65
C GLY A 18 -7.70 -15.01 20.21
N GLU A 19 -7.94 -16.27 20.53
CA GLU A 19 -6.95 -17.27 20.85
C GLU A 19 -5.86 -17.22 19.77
N ALA A 20 -4.69 -16.66 20.09
CA ALA A 20 -3.54 -16.65 19.21
C ALA A 20 -2.86 -18.03 19.31
N PRO A 21 -2.85 -18.88 18.27
CA PRO A 21 -2.18 -20.16 18.36
C PRO A 21 -0.69 -19.98 18.03
N ALA A 22 0.15 -20.50 18.94
CA ALA A 22 1.56 -20.89 18.80
C ALA A 22 2.46 -20.01 17.91
N GLY A 23 3.15 -19.06 18.55
CA GLY A 23 4.18 -18.20 17.95
C GLY A 23 3.66 -16.79 17.73
N SER A 24 3.47 -16.03 18.81
CA SER A 24 2.96 -14.65 18.81
C SER A 24 3.87 -13.74 17.98
N ARG A 25 3.67 -13.72 16.66
CA ARG A 25 4.27 -12.70 15.82
C ARG A 25 3.65 -11.38 16.24
N ALA A 26 4.48 -10.38 16.53
CA ALA A 26 3.99 -9.06 16.89
C ALA A 26 3.00 -8.55 15.82
N ALA A 27 1.85 -8.02 16.24
CA ALA A 27 0.97 -7.31 15.32
C ALA A 27 1.72 -6.09 14.78
N LEU A 28 1.68 -5.86 13.46
CA LEU A 28 2.40 -4.77 12.79
C LEU A 28 1.40 -3.79 12.18
N GLU A 29 1.68 -2.49 12.27
CA GLU A 29 0.93 -1.42 11.64
C GLU A 29 1.80 -0.78 10.55
N LEU A 30 1.38 -0.84 9.28
CA LEU A 30 2.12 -0.25 8.17
C LEU A 30 1.62 1.18 7.89
N LEU A 31 2.43 2.16 8.24
CA LEU A 31 2.25 3.56 7.88
C LEU A 31 2.82 3.78 6.48
N VAL A 32 2.01 4.38 5.60
CA VAL A 32 2.40 4.67 4.22
C VAL A 32 2.20 6.15 3.95
N HIS A 33 3.23 6.84 3.47
CA HIS A 33 3.09 8.25 3.12
C HIS A 33 2.38 8.42 1.77
N GLY A 34 1.66 9.55 1.64
CA GLY A 34 1.15 10.02 0.36
C GLY A 34 2.26 10.47 -0.60
N VAL A 35 1.90 11.06 -1.73
CA VAL A 35 2.86 11.43 -2.80
C VAL A 35 3.89 12.48 -2.36
N GLY A 36 3.63 13.22 -1.27
CA GLY A 36 4.51 14.27 -0.74
C GLY A 36 5.82 13.78 -0.10
N GLY A 37 5.99 12.47 0.09
CA GLY A 37 7.25 11.89 0.57
C GLY A 37 7.62 12.28 2.01
N THR A 38 6.68 12.05 2.95
CA THR A 38 6.95 12.19 4.38
C THR A 38 8.10 11.28 4.80
N THR A 39 9.01 11.80 5.61
CA THR A 39 10.17 11.08 6.11
C THR A 39 9.77 10.07 7.21
N PRO A 40 10.53 8.98 7.40
CA PRO A 40 10.18 7.94 8.35
C PRO A 40 10.12 8.44 9.81
N ASP A 41 10.94 9.42 10.18
CA ASP A 41 10.91 10.05 11.52
C ASP A 41 9.58 10.75 11.81
N ARG A 42 8.98 11.36 10.80
CA ARG A 42 7.67 12.03 10.93
C ARG A 42 6.51 11.06 10.87
N MET A 43 6.64 9.97 10.11
CA MET A 43 5.61 8.92 10.08
C MET A 43 5.57 8.17 11.41
N LEU A 44 6.75 7.86 11.96
CA LEU A 44 6.87 7.15 13.22
C LEU A 44 6.86 8.06 14.43
N ASP A 45 6.77 9.39 14.28
CA ASP A 45 6.86 10.37 15.38
C ASP A 45 8.04 10.10 16.33
N ASP A 46 9.17 9.66 15.77
CA ASP A 46 10.38 9.30 16.52
C ASP A 46 11.62 9.62 15.67
N PRO A 47 12.57 10.42 16.16
CA PRO A 47 13.80 10.74 15.42
C PRO A 47 14.76 9.54 15.28
N ARG A 48 14.64 8.51 16.11
CA ARG A 48 15.48 7.31 16.12
C ARG A 48 14.82 6.21 15.31
N THR A 49 14.88 6.31 13.98
CA THR A 49 14.36 5.28 13.08
C THR A 49 15.48 4.36 12.58
N VAL A 50 15.17 3.09 12.34
CA VAL A 50 16.07 2.08 11.78
C VAL A 50 15.45 1.45 10.55
N ARG A 51 16.24 1.24 9.49
CA ARG A 51 15.79 0.54 8.28
C ARG A 51 15.78 -0.96 8.56
N VAL A 52 14.60 -1.56 8.45
CA VAL A 52 14.38 -3.00 8.67
C VAL A 52 14.60 -3.79 7.37
N THR A 53 14.12 -3.26 6.25
CA THR A 53 14.27 -3.88 4.92
C THR A 53 14.20 -2.85 3.81
N GLY A 54 14.60 -3.26 2.60
CA GLY A 54 14.64 -2.43 1.40
C GLY A 54 15.96 -1.68 1.23
N ASP A 55 15.91 -0.66 0.38
CA ASP A 55 17.08 0.09 -0.07
C ASP A 55 16.84 1.61 -0.03
N ASP A 56 17.65 2.37 -0.75
CA ASP A 56 17.53 3.83 -0.79
C ASP A 56 16.38 4.30 -1.70
N VAL A 57 15.76 3.40 -2.48
CA VAL A 57 14.63 3.67 -3.38
C VAL A 57 13.30 3.44 -2.66
N ALA A 58 13.18 2.31 -1.98
CA ALA A 58 12.04 2.00 -1.14
C ALA A 58 12.45 1.13 0.05
N ALA A 59 12.01 1.51 1.24
CA ALA A 59 12.40 0.84 2.47
C ALA A 59 11.31 0.90 3.54
N VAL A 60 11.36 -0.07 4.45
CA VAL A 60 10.54 -0.11 5.66
C VAL A 60 11.41 0.28 6.85
N PHE A 61 10.89 1.18 7.68
CA PHE A 61 11.54 1.69 8.87
C PHE A 61 10.71 1.35 10.11
N ARG A 62 11.37 1.12 11.23
CA ARG A 62 10.77 1.02 12.57
C ARG A 62 11.44 2.02 13.51
N ARG A 63 10.83 2.28 14.66
CA ARG A 63 11.50 2.95 15.77
C ARG A 63 12.65 2.06 16.27
N ALA A 64 13.74 2.66 16.72
CA ALA A 64 14.92 1.92 17.20
C ALA A 64 14.56 0.99 18.38
N ASP A 65 13.63 1.41 19.23
CA ASP A 65 13.16 0.63 20.38
C ASP A 65 12.33 -0.60 19.96
N ASP A 66 11.79 -0.60 18.72
CA ASP A 66 10.97 -1.67 18.14
C ASP A 66 11.73 -2.50 17.09
N ALA A 67 13.05 -2.32 16.97
CA ALA A 67 13.88 -2.99 15.96
C ALA A 67 13.79 -4.53 16.03
N ASP A 68 13.81 -5.06 17.26
CA ASP A 68 13.77 -6.49 17.56
C ASP A 68 12.37 -7.00 17.91
N ALA A 69 11.30 -6.26 17.57
CA ALA A 69 9.93 -6.63 17.95
C ALA A 69 9.45 -7.98 17.39
N GLU A 70 10.10 -8.51 16.34
CA GLU A 70 9.86 -9.87 15.84
C GLU A 70 10.60 -10.95 16.65
N ARG A 71 11.66 -10.61 17.37
CA ARG A 71 12.48 -11.50 18.21
C ARG A 71 11.97 -11.59 19.64
N ASP A 72 11.46 -10.48 20.18
CA ASP A 72 10.89 -10.43 21.53
C ASP A 72 9.49 -9.81 21.51
N PRO A 73 8.46 -10.60 21.18
CA PRO A 73 7.08 -10.12 21.21
C PRO A 73 6.55 -9.87 22.64
N GLY A 74 7.27 -10.30 23.68
CA GLY A 74 6.83 -10.27 25.09
C GLY A 74 7.25 -9.02 25.87
N ALA A 75 8.25 -8.27 25.42
CA ALA A 75 8.72 -7.03 26.06
C ALA A 75 7.91 -5.76 25.68
N ARG A 76 6.78 -5.91 24.97
CA ARG A 76 6.14 -4.82 24.24
C ARG A 76 5.07 -4.08 25.05
N ARG A 77 4.98 -2.75 24.83
CA ARG A 77 3.83 -1.91 25.17
C ARG A 77 2.58 -2.43 24.45
N ASP A 78 1.43 -2.44 25.13
CA ASP A 78 0.15 -2.84 24.54
C ASP A 78 -0.12 -2.12 23.20
N GLY A 79 -0.08 -2.85 22.09
CA GLY A 79 -0.40 -2.32 20.75
C GLY A 79 0.43 -2.88 19.59
N PRO A 80 -0.01 -2.68 18.33
CA PRO A 80 0.75 -3.05 17.15
C PRO A 80 2.04 -2.22 17.00
N VAL A 81 3.05 -2.80 16.37
CA VAL A 81 4.35 -2.16 16.10
C VAL A 81 4.23 -1.32 14.82
N PRO A 82 4.43 0.01 14.90
CA PRO A 82 4.35 0.86 13.73
C PRO A 82 5.59 0.74 12.83
N GLU A 83 5.35 0.61 11.53
CA GLU A 83 6.34 0.50 10.47
C GLU A 83 6.09 1.56 9.40
N ALA A 84 7.08 2.40 9.11
CA ALA A 84 6.97 3.37 8.02
C ALA A 84 7.51 2.79 6.71
N TYR A 85 6.63 2.63 5.72
CA TYR A 85 7.03 2.33 4.35
C TYR A 85 7.24 3.64 3.57
N VAL A 86 8.48 3.82 3.13
CA VAL A 86 8.93 4.99 2.36
C VAL A 86 9.16 4.57 0.90
N TRP A 87 8.47 5.22 -0.03
CA TRP A 87 8.49 4.92 -1.48
C TRP A 87 8.67 6.16 -2.36
N CYS A 88 8.87 7.34 -1.78
CA CYS A 88 8.94 8.60 -2.53
C CYS A 88 10.09 8.62 -3.54
N ASN A 89 11.20 7.91 -3.28
CA ASN A 89 12.32 7.85 -4.22
C ASN A 89 12.02 6.97 -5.45
N LEU A 90 10.97 6.13 -5.41
CA LEU A 90 10.44 5.41 -6.58
C LEU A 90 9.83 6.37 -7.62
N THR A 91 9.11 7.40 -7.17
CA THR A 91 8.38 8.34 -8.04
C THR A 91 9.14 9.64 -8.31
N SER A 92 9.99 10.06 -7.37
CA SER A 92 10.74 11.32 -7.45
C SER A 92 12.23 11.15 -7.72
N GLY A 93 12.72 9.91 -7.81
CA GLY A 93 14.13 9.60 -8.05
C GLY A 93 14.70 10.33 -9.26
N ASN A 94 15.97 10.74 -9.16
CA ASN A 94 16.65 11.59 -10.15
C ASN A 94 16.54 11.06 -11.59
N GLY A 95 16.60 9.72 -11.75
CA GLY A 95 16.46 9.05 -13.03
C GLY A 95 15.03 9.02 -13.58
N THR A 96 14.01 8.93 -12.72
CA THR A 96 12.60 8.82 -13.13
C THR A 96 12.11 10.09 -13.82
N ARG A 97 12.61 11.27 -13.42
CA ARG A 97 12.32 12.55 -14.11
C ARG A 97 12.87 12.57 -15.53
N ALA A 98 14.13 12.17 -15.71
CA ALA A 98 14.75 12.10 -17.04
C ALA A 98 14.09 11.01 -17.91
N LEU A 99 13.78 9.86 -17.32
CA LEU A 99 13.07 8.77 -17.97
C LEU A 99 11.67 9.21 -18.44
N TRP A 100 10.92 9.97 -17.64
CA TRP A 100 9.62 10.51 -18.04
C TRP A 100 9.74 11.41 -19.26
N LEU A 101 10.74 12.30 -19.32
CA LEU A 101 10.97 13.14 -20.49
C LEU A 101 11.24 12.32 -21.76
N LEU A 102 11.97 11.21 -21.62
CA LEU A 102 12.22 10.29 -22.72
C LEU A 102 10.97 9.49 -23.12
N LEU A 103 10.18 9.01 -22.17
CA LEU A 103 8.99 8.19 -22.41
C LEU A 103 7.79 9.00 -22.90
N LEU A 104 7.69 10.28 -22.53
CA LEU A 104 6.59 11.18 -22.90
C LEU A 104 6.31 11.23 -24.42
N PRO A 105 7.29 11.41 -25.32
CA PRO A 105 7.03 11.40 -26.76
C PRO A 105 6.49 10.05 -27.25
N PHE A 106 7.01 8.92 -26.74
CA PHE A 106 6.51 7.59 -27.11
C PHE A 106 5.08 7.36 -26.63
N MET A 107 4.75 7.79 -25.42
CA MET A 107 3.40 7.79 -24.87
C MET A 107 2.41 8.55 -25.77
N VAL A 108 2.79 9.75 -26.23
CA VAL A 108 1.97 10.57 -27.13
C VAL A 108 1.76 9.86 -28.47
N VAL A 109 2.81 9.30 -29.07
CA VAL A 109 2.71 8.57 -30.34
C VAL A 109 1.82 7.33 -30.20
N ASN A 110 2.00 6.56 -29.13
CA ASN A 110 1.18 5.39 -28.85
C ASN A 110 -0.30 5.79 -28.68
N LEU A 111 -0.58 6.81 -27.86
CA LEU A 111 -1.93 7.30 -27.66
C LEU A 111 -2.55 7.82 -28.96
N ALA A 112 -1.80 8.60 -29.75
CA ALA A 112 -2.25 9.12 -31.04
C ALA A 112 -2.54 7.99 -32.04
N HIS A 113 -1.74 6.91 -32.03
CA HIS A 113 -1.99 5.72 -32.84
C HIS A 113 -3.33 5.06 -32.46
N TRP A 114 -3.60 4.90 -31.16
CA TRP A 114 -4.86 4.33 -30.66
C TRP A 114 -6.06 5.25 -30.87
N MET A 115 -5.86 6.57 -30.79
CA MET A 115 -6.88 7.57 -31.07
C MET A 115 -7.23 7.69 -32.55
N ARG A 116 -6.39 7.18 -33.47
CA ARG A 116 -6.67 7.20 -34.90
C ARG A 116 -7.80 6.20 -35.19
N PRO A 117 -9.02 6.65 -35.54
CA PRO A 117 -10.10 5.73 -35.86
C PRO A 117 -9.68 4.92 -37.09
N SER A 118 -9.82 3.60 -37.03
CA SER A 118 -9.63 2.73 -38.19
C SER A 118 -10.52 3.24 -39.30
N ALA A 119 -9.94 3.73 -40.40
CA ALA A 119 -10.71 4.20 -41.54
C ALA A 119 -11.61 3.05 -42.04
N ARG A 120 -12.88 3.06 -41.62
CA ARG A 120 -13.95 2.21 -42.16
C ARG A 120 -14.20 2.68 -43.58
N GLY A 121 -13.35 2.26 -44.52
CA GLY A 121 -13.38 2.86 -45.84
C GLY A 121 -12.36 2.33 -46.84
N ARG A 122 -11.82 1.11 -46.68
CA ARG A 122 -11.23 0.44 -47.84
C ARG A 122 -12.38 -0.08 -48.68
N ARG A 123 -12.92 0.75 -49.59
CA ARG A 123 -13.83 0.28 -50.65
C ARG A 123 -13.08 -0.82 -51.39
N ARG A 124 -13.49 -2.06 -51.15
CA ARG A 124 -13.06 -3.23 -51.92
C ARG A 124 -13.51 -2.94 -53.35
N THR A 125 -12.58 -2.64 -54.24
CA THR A 125 -12.87 -2.57 -55.68
C THR A 125 -13.30 -3.97 -56.10
N VAL A 126 -14.61 -4.20 -56.16
CA VAL A 126 -15.18 -5.41 -56.73
C VAL A 126 -14.99 -5.30 -58.23
N ARG A 127 -14.03 -6.05 -58.76
CA ARG A 127 -13.82 -6.22 -60.19
C ARG A 127 -14.92 -7.15 -60.68
N LEU A 128 -15.90 -6.61 -61.42
CA LEU A 128 -16.88 -7.41 -62.14
C LEU A 128 -16.23 -7.92 -63.43
N TYR A 129 -16.35 -9.22 -63.66
CA TYR A 129 -16.01 -9.92 -64.90
C TYR A 129 -17.31 -10.47 -65.49
#